data_AF-A0A1V2A805-F1
#
_entry.id   AF-A0A1V2A805-F1
#
_cell.length_a   1.000
_cell.length_b   1.000
_cell.length_c   1.000
_cell.angle_alpha   90.00
_cell.angle_beta   90.00
_cell.angle_gamma   90.00
#
_symmetry.space_group_name_H-M   'P 1'
#
loop_
_entity.id
_entity.type
_entity.pdbx_description
1 polymer ?
#
loop_
_entity_poly.entity_id
_entity_poly.type
_entity_poly.pdbx_seq_one_letter_code
_entity_poly.pdbx_strand_id
1 'polypeptide(L)' 'MNNHESFDELMVQIKTVRKLMITTGTMKGLDHIETLQHSQRLDKLMNQYQFQSKF' A
#
# COMPACT_ATOMS: atom_id res chain seq x y z
N MET A 1 2.66 -1.84 23.42
CA MET A 1 2.20 -1.99 22.02
C MET A 1 3.14 -2.99 21.38
N ASN A 2 2.66 -4.18 21.04
CA ASN A 2 3.52 -5.24 20.53
C ASN A 2 3.84 -4.96 19.06
N ASN A 3 5.12 -4.91 18.69
CA ASN A 3 5.58 -4.64 17.31
C ASN A 3 4.94 -5.57 16.26
N HIS A 4 4.42 -6.73 16.67
CA HIS A 4 3.77 -7.70 15.81
C HIS A 4 2.39 -7.22 15.29
N GLU A 5 1.60 -6.56 16.14
CA GLU A 5 0.29 -6.01 15.75
C GLU A 5 0.45 -4.92 14.69
N SER A 6 1.51 -4.10 14.81
CA SER A 6 1.81 -3.04 13.83
C SER A 6 2.18 -3.58 12.45
N PHE A 7 2.80 -4.77 12.37
CA PHE A 7 3.26 -5.33 11.10
C PHE A 7 2.13 -6.00 10.32
N ASP A 8 1.26 -6.72 11.02
CA ASP A 8 0.07 -7.33 10.41
C ASP A 8 -0.90 -6.26 9.90
N GLU A 9 -1.11 -5.19 10.67
CA GLU A 9 -1.89 -4.03 10.24
C GLU A 9 -1.30 -3.37 8.99
N LEU A 10 0.02 -3.21 8.95
CA LEU A 10 0.72 -2.63 7.79
C LEU A 10 0.54 -3.52 6.55
N MET A 11 0.65 -4.84 6.71
CA MET A 11 0.43 -5.79 5.61
C MET A 11 -1.02 -5.76 5.10
N VAL A 12 -2.01 -5.63 5.99
CA VAL A 12 -3.42 -5.46 5.61
C VAL A 12 -3.60 -4.17 4.80
N GLN A 13 -2.97 -3.07 5.21
CA GLN A 13 -3.04 -1.81 4.46
C GLN A 13 -2.39 -1.93 3.08
N ILE A 14 -1.22 -2.57 2.97
CA ILE A 14 -0.53 -2.80 1.69
C ILE A 14 -1.45 -3.59 0.73
N LYS A 15 -2.03 -4.70 1.19
CA LYS A 15 -2.93 -5.52 0.37
C LYS A 15 -4.17 -4.74 -0.08
N THR A 16 -4.74 -3.93 0.82
CA THR A 16 -5.93 -3.12 0.53
C THR A 16 -5.64 -2.07 -0.52
N VAL A 17 -4.59 -1.27 -0.34
CA VAL A 17 -4.22 -0.21 -1.29
C VAL A 17 -3.80 -0.80 -2.64
N ARG A 18 -3.09 -1.94 -2.64
CA ARG A 18 -2.75 -2.64 -3.89
C ARG A 18 -4.00 -3.07 -4.66
N LYS A 19 -5.00 -3.63 -3.98
CA LYS A 19 -6.27 -4.01 -4.63
C LYS A 19 -6.98 -2.79 -5.21
N LEU A 20 -7.04 -1.68 -4.47
CA LEU A 20 -7.61 -0.42 -4.98
C LEU A 20 -6.86 0.10 -6.21
N MET A 21 -5.53 0.16 -6.16
CA MET A 21 -4.71 0.60 -7.29
C MET A 21 -4.97 -0.22 -8.55
N ILE A 22 -5.01 -1.56 -8.43
CA ILE A 22 -5.26 -2.46 -9.56
C ILE A 22 -6.67 -2.26 -10.11
N THR A 23 -7.69 -2.24 -9.24
CA THR A 23 -9.08 -2.03 -9.65
C THR A 23 -9.25 -0.69 -10.36
N THR A 24 -8.75 0.40 -9.76
CA THR A 24 -8.85 1.74 -10.33
C THR A 24 -8.06 1.86 -11.62
N GLY A 25 -6.85 1.30 -11.68
CA GLY A 25 -6.03 1.27 -12.90
C GLY A 25 -6.69 0.50 -14.05
N THR A 26 -7.40 -0.59 -13.72
CA THR A 26 -8.15 -1.39 -14.70
C THR A 26 -9.42 -0.66 -15.18
N MET A 27 -10.09 0.08 -14.30
CA MET A 27 -11.35 0.78 -14.60
C MET A 27 -11.15 2.15 -15.25
N LYS A 28 -10.15 2.90 -14.82
CA LYS A 28 -9.98 4.33 -15.14
C LYS A 28 -8.69 4.65 -15.90
N GLY A 29 -7.77 3.69 -16.01
CA GLY A 29 -6.44 3.89 -16.60
C GLY A 29 -5.34 4.08 -15.55
N LEU A 30 -4.11 3.77 -15.95
CA LEU A 30 -2.93 3.84 -15.07
C LEU A 30 -2.47 5.28 -14.80
N ASP A 31 -2.76 6.19 -15.72
CA ASP A 31 -2.50 7.63 -15.64
C ASP A 31 -3.59 8.41 -14.91
N HIS A 32 -4.72 7.78 -14.59
CA HIS A 32 -5.80 8.41 -13.84
C HIS A 32 -5.30 8.85 -12.45
N ILE A 33 -5.70 10.05 -12.02
CA ILE A 33 -5.23 10.68 -10.78
C ILE A 33 -5.41 9.78 -9.55
N GLU A 34 -6.54 9.07 -9.44
CA GLU A 34 -6.78 8.14 -8.34
C GLU A 34 -5.83 6.92 -8.37
N THR A 35 -5.50 6.41 -9.56
CA THR A 35 -4.54 5.31 -9.70
C THR A 35 -3.15 5.76 -9.24
N LEU A 36 -2.74 6.98 -9.62
CA LEU A 36 -1.49 7.58 -9.17
C LEU A 36 -1.47 7.80 -7.65
N GLN A 37 -2.57 8.27 -7.06
CA GLN A 37 -2.69 8.44 -5.61
C GLN A 37 -2.58 7.10 -4.86
N HIS A 38 -3.21 6.04 -5.37
CA HIS A 38 -3.08 4.70 -4.79
C HIS A 38 -1.65 4.16 -4.92
N SER A 39 -0.98 4.39 -6.06
CA SER A 39 0.43 4.02 -6.26
C SER A 39 1.35 4.72 -5.26
N GLN A 40 1.23 6.05 -5.10
CA GLN A 40 2.03 6.80 -4.14
C GLN A 40 1.80 6.36 -2.68
N ARG A 41 0.55 6.02 -2.33
CA ARG A 41 0.24 5.48 -0.99
C ARG A 41 0.83 4.09 -0.81
N LEU A 42 0.75 3.24 -1.83
CA LEU A 42 1.32 1.90 -1.80
C LEU A 42 2.84 1.95 -1.59
N ASP A 43 3.55 2.84 -2.31
CA ASP A 43 5.00 3.03 -2.16
C ASP A 43 5.39 3.44 -0.74
N LYS A 44 4.64 4.35 -0.11
CA LYS A 44 4.87 4.74 1.28
C LYS A 44 4.74 3.57 2.25
N LEU A 45 3.69 2.76 2.10
CA LEU A 45 3.45 1.59 2.95
C LEU A 45 4.52 0.51 2.73
N MET A 46 4.92 0.27 1.48
CA MET A 46 6.00 -0.68 1.15
C MET A 46 7.34 -0.24 1.75
N ASN A 47 7.65 1.06 1.70
CA ASN A 47 8.84 1.62 2.33
C ASN A 47 8.80 1.44 3.86
N GLN A 48 7.68 1.77 4.51
CA GLN A 48 7.49 1.55 5.95
C GLN A 48 7.70 0.08 6.33
N TYR A 49 7.15 -0.84 5.54
CA TYR A 49 7.28 -2.27 5.77
C TYR A 49 8.73 -2.73 5.63
N GLN A 50 9.43 -2.23 4.61
CA GLN A 50 10.85 -2.54 4.42
C GLN A 50 11.70 -2.02 5.58
N PHE A 51 11.43 -0.82 6.10
CA PHE A 51 12.12 -0.31 7.28
C PHE A 51 11.84 -1.15 8.52
N GLN A 52 10.58 -1.51 8.77
CA GLN A 52 10.21 -2.35 9.91
C GLN A 52 10.75 -3.79 9.81
N SER A 53 10.91 -4.33 8.59
CA SER A 53 11.48 -5.67 8.38
C SER A 53 13.00 -5.76 8.60
N LYS A 54 13.69 -4.61 8.64
CA LYS A 54 15.16 -4.53 8.75
C LYS A 54 15.67 -4.36 10.19
N PHE A 55 14.77 -4.25 11.17
CA PHE A 55 15.07 -4.11 12.60
C PHE A 55 14.26 -5.14 13.41
#